data_AF-A0AB36P1U1-F1
#
_entry.id   AF-A0AB36P1U1-F1
#
_cell.length_a   1.000
_cell.length_b   1.000
_cell.length_c   1.000
_cell.angle_alpha   90.00
_cell.angle_beta   90.00
_cell.angle_gamma   90.00
#
_symmetry.space_group_name_H-M   'P 1'
#
loop_
_entity.id
_entity.type
_entity.pdbx_description
1 polymer ?
#
loop_
_entity_poly.entity_id
_entity_poly.type
_entity_poly.pdbx_seq_one_letter_code
_entity_poly.pdbx_strand_id
1 'polypeptide(L)' 'MLKNILNLKGAKELSANEQKSITGGNAPVCEEGFVAKRCTEFGTVPSFWLCVPIGTTAC' A
#
# COMPACT_ATOMS: atom_id res chain seq x y z
N MET A 1 1.03 -7.75 20.92
CA MET A 1 2.33 -7.32 21.49
C MET A 1 3.49 -7.91 20.68
N LEU A 2 3.71 -7.44 19.45
CA LEU A 2 4.72 -8.02 18.53
C LEU A 2 6.16 -7.55 18.81
N LYS A 3 6.34 -6.35 19.40
CA LYS A 3 7.66 -5.77 19.66
C LYS A 3 8.54 -6.64 20.57
N ASN A 4 7.93 -7.26 21.59
CA ASN A 4 8.63 -8.14 22.53
C ASN A 4 9.00 -9.49 21.91
N ILE A 5 8.30 -9.90 20.85
CA ILE A 5 8.55 -11.16 20.13
C ILE A 5 9.64 -10.96 19.07
N LEU A 6 9.69 -9.77 18.46
CA LEU A 6 10.52 -9.50 17.28
C LEU A 6 11.77 -8.64 17.53
N ASN A 7 12.12 -8.33 18.79
CA ASN A 7 13.31 -7.52 19.16
C ASN A 7 13.49 -6.24 18.31
N LEU A 8 12.39 -5.55 18.01
CA LEU A 8 12.39 -4.41 17.09
C LEU A 8 12.96 -3.16 17.77
N LYS A 9 14.22 -2.82 17.47
CA LYS A 9 14.84 -1.57 17.90
C LYS A 9 14.20 -0.37 17.18
N GLY A 10 13.83 0.66 17.93
CA GLY A 10 13.26 1.91 17.39
C GLY A 10 11.76 1.86 17.08
N ALA A 11 11.06 0.77 17.39
CA ALA A 11 9.62 0.67 17.14
C ALA A 11 8.82 1.57 18.10
N LYS A 12 8.30 2.69 17.60
CA LYS A 12 7.36 3.56 18.32
C LYS A 12 5.92 3.09 18.13
N GLU A 13 5.13 3.10 19.20
CA GLU A 13 3.69 2.88 19.09
C GLU A 13 3.00 4.19 18.74
N LEU A 14 2.10 4.16 17.76
CA LEU A 14 1.37 5.34 17.32
C LEU A 14 0.04 5.43 18.06
N SER A 15 -0.29 6.62 18.55
CA SER A 15 -1.62 6.95 19.05
C SER A 15 -2.67 6.81 17.93
N ALA A 16 -3.94 6.69 18.31
CA ALA A 16 -5.04 6.61 17.35
C ALA A 16 -5.10 7.85 16.41
N ASN A 17 -4.72 9.03 16.92
CA ASN A 17 -4.67 10.25 16.11
C ASN A 17 -3.47 10.25 15.15
N GLU A 18 -2.29 9.80 15.59
CA GLU A 18 -1.14 9.62 14.70
C GLU A 18 -1.45 8.63 13.58
N GLN A 19 -2.13 7.51 13.88
CA GLN A 19 -2.56 6.55 12.86
C GLN A 19 -3.49 7.17 11.82
N LYS A 20 -4.44 8.01 12.24
CA LYS A 20 -5.35 8.74 11.34
C LYS A 20 -4.64 9.79 10.48
N SER A 21 -3.51 10.31 10.95
CA SER A 21 -2.69 11.26 10.19
C SER A 21 -1.81 10.60 9.13
N ILE A 22 -1.75 9.26 9.10
CA ILE A 22 -1.07 8.53 8.02
C ILE A 22 -1.92 8.67 6.77
N THR A 23 -1.52 9.61 5.91
CA THR A 23 -2.05 9.69 4.54
C THR A 23 -1.45 8.52 3.75
N GLY A 24 -2.22 7.44 3.61
CA GLY A 24 -1.92 6.41 2.63
C GLY A 24 -1.87 7.01 1.21
N GLY A 25 -1.09 6.40 0.32
CA GLY A 25 -1.11 6.80 -1.09
C GLY A 25 -2.52 6.73 -1.68
N ASN A 26 -2.76 7.36 -2.82
CA ASN A 26 -4.05 7.37 -3.52
C ASN A 26 -4.39 6.04 -4.23
N ALA A 27 -3.81 4.93 -3.78
CA ALA A 27 -4.08 3.61 -4.33
C ALA A 27 -5.47 3.13 -3.88
N PRO A 28 -6.25 2.48 -4.76
CA PRO A 28 -7.54 1.91 -4.39
C PRO A 28 -7.36 0.72 -3.45
N VAL A 29 -8.40 0.44 -2.68
CA VAL A 29 -8.55 -0.86 -2.01
C VAL A 29 -8.96 -1.88 -3.07
N CYS A 30 -8.22 -2.99 -3.16
CA CYS A 30 -8.52 -4.08 -4.09
C CYS A 30 -9.19 -5.25 -3.35
N GLU A 31 -9.97 -6.02 -4.09
CA GLU A 31 -10.58 -7.26 -3.59
C GLU A 31 -9.51 -8.34 -3.31
N GLU A 32 -9.90 -9.37 -2.57
CA GLU A 32 -9.04 -10.51 -2.29
C GLU A 32 -8.56 -11.17 -3.60
N GLY A 33 -7.26 -11.47 -3.68
CA GLY A 33 -6.62 -11.98 -4.90
C GLY A 33 -6.10 -10.91 -5.87
N PHE A 34 -6.34 -9.62 -5.58
CA PHE A 34 -5.87 -8.48 -6.39
C PHE A 34 -4.97 -7.54 -5.59
N VAL A 35 -4.09 -6.81 -6.30
CA VAL A 35 -3.18 -5.81 -5.73
C VAL A 35 -3.23 -4.51 -6.54
N ALA A 36 -3.19 -3.37 -5.84
CA ALA A 36 -3.15 -2.07 -6.50
C ALA A 36 -1.77 -1.85 -7.13
N LYS A 37 -1.76 -1.56 -8.42
CA LYS A 37 -0.56 -1.30 -9.21
C LYS A 37 -0.65 0.06 -9.88
N ARG A 38 0.46 0.80 -9.84
CA ARG A 38 0.59 2.09 -10.51
C ARG A 38 1.02 1.85 -11.95
N CYS A 39 0.19 2.24 -12.90
CA CYS A 39 0.38 1.98 -14.31
C CYS A 39 0.74 3.27 -15.06
N THR A 40 1.65 3.15 -16.01
CA THR A 40 2.12 4.25 -16.88
C THR A 40 2.09 3.86 -18.36
N GLU A 41 1.40 2.77 -18.71
CA GLU A 41 1.62 2.06 -19.98
C GLU A 41 1.01 2.75 -21.21
N PHE A 42 0.21 3.80 -21.03
CA PHE A 42 -0.38 4.54 -22.14
C PHE A 42 0.27 5.92 -22.32
N GLY A 43 1.40 5.98 -23.05
CA GLY A 43 1.96 7.20 -23.64
C GLY A 43 2.07 8.40 -22.67
N THR A 44 1.25 9.43 -22.89
CA THR A 44 1.23 10.68 -22.11
C THR A 44 0.20 10.68 -20.97
N VAL A 45 -0.49 9.57 -20.74
CA VAL A 45 -1.52 9.47 -19.70
C VAL A 45 -0.85 9.54 -18.32
N PRO A 46 -1.30 10.44 -17.43
CA PRO A 46 -0.82 10.49 -16.07
C PRO A 46 -0.94 9.13 -15.39
N SER A 47 0.05 8.77 -14.56
CA SER A 47 0.06 7.51 -13.85
C SER A 47 -1.26 7.26 -13.11
N PHE A 48 -1.89 6.12 -13.36
CA PHE A 48 -3.16 5.72 -12.76
C PHE A 48 -3.01 4.45 -11.93
N TRP A 49 -4.02 4.14 -11.12
CA TRP A 49 -4.05 2.92 -10.33
C TRP A 49 -5.01 1.91 -10.93
N LEU A 50 -4.59 0.65 -10.94
CA LEU A 50 -5.40 -0.48 -11.36
C LEU A 50 -5.26 -1.61 -10.33
N CYS A 51 -6.34 -2.31 -10.02
CA CYS A 51 -6.27 -3.56 -9.29
C CYS A 51 -5.96 -4.69 -10.27
N VAL A 52 -4.79 -5.32 -10.14
CA VAL A 52 -4.36 -6.44 -10.99
C VAL A 52 -4.30 -7.73 -10.18
N PRO A 53 -4.50 -8.91 -10.80
CA PRO A 53 -4.34 -10.18 -10.10
C PRO A 53 -2.94 -10.31 -9.49
N ILE A 54 -2.86 -10.93 -8.30
CA ILE A 54 -1.57 -11.23 -7.67
C ILE A 54 -0.73 -12.12 -8.62
N GLY A 55 0.50 -11.70 -8.89
CA GLY A 55 1.41 -12.38 -9.83
C GLY A 55 1.47 -11.75 -11.23
N THR A 56 0.61 -10.76 -11.52
CA THR A 56 0.61 -10.07 -12.81
C THR A 56 1.68 -8.97 -12.87
N THR A 57 2.60 -9.07 -13.83
CA THR A 57 3.68 -8.10 -14.07
C THR A 57 3.33 -7.00 -15.06
N ALA A 58 2.21 -7.12 -15.76
CA ALA A 58 1.71 -6.12 -16.72
C ALA A 58 0.64 -5.21 -16.08
N CYS A 59 0.50 -4.01 -16.62
CA CYS A 59 -0.78 -3.31 -16.69
C CYS A 59 -1.34 -3.48 -18.12
#